data_AF-A0A938IPF9-F1
#
_entry.id   AF-A0A938IPF9-F1
#
_cell.length_a   1.000
_cell.length_b   1.000
_cell.length_c   1.000
_cell.angle_alpha   90.00
_cell.angle_beta   90.00
_cell.angle_gamma   90.00
#
_symmetry.space_group_name_H-M   'P 1'
#
loop_
_entity.id
_entity.type
_entity.pdbx_description
1 polymer ?
#
loop_
_entity_poly.entity_id
_entity_poly.type
_entity_poly.pdbx_seq_one_letter_code
_entity_poly.pdbx_strand_id
1 'polypeptide(L)'
;MLLLAQASLWHWKQRADCKPLNLSIGYWQVSRVYALAGEHEMARLFGNRCLKVGQDNKLPSFYLGYAYEALARAELLHKNKDGATDLLAKAREELERVTDKEERQLLEADLDSLEKSVPNKAIDSDKK
;
A
#
# COMPACT_ATOMS: atom_id res chain seq x y z
N MET A 1 -2.24 18.53 -3.20
CA MET A 1 -1.50 17.34 -2.71
C MET A 1 -1.00 16.46 -3.86
N LEU A 2 -1.83 16.10 -4.85
CA LEU A 2 -1.42 15.27 -5.99
C LEU A 2 -0.15 15.79 -6.72
N LEU A 3 -0.17 17.05 -7.16
CA LEU A 3 0.96 17.65 -7.86
C LEU A 3 2.25 17.66 -7.02
N LEU A 4 2.13 17.88 -5.70
CA LEU A 4 3.28 17.88 -4.79
C LEU A 4 3.90 16.48 -4.66
N ALA A 5 3.06 15.44 -4.52
CA ALA A 5 3.54 14.07 -4.43
C ALA A 5 4.23 13.62 -5.74
N GLN A 6 3.66 13.95 -6.89
CA GLN A 6 4.26 13.65 -8.19
C GLN A 6 5.54 14.44 -8.44
N ALA A 7 5.58 15.73 -8.10
CA ALA A 7 6.78 16.55 -8.23
C ALA A 7 7.91 16.05 -7.31
N SER A 8 7.58 15.63 -6.08
CA SER A 8 8.53 15.01 -5.15
C SER A 8 9.11 13.71 -5.73
N LEU A 9 8.25 12.81 -6.20
CA LEU A 9 8.69 11.56 -6.85
C LEU A 9 9.55 11.83 -8.09
N TRP A 10 9.14 12.78 -8.94
CA TRP A 10 9.92 13.17 -10.10
C TRP A 10 11.30 13.68 -9.68
N HIS A 11 11.38 14.59 -8.71
CA HIS A 11 12.65 15.13 -8.22
C HIS A 11 13.58 14.02 -7.72
N TRP A 12 13.06 13.08 -6.91
CA TRP A 12 13.83 11.94 -6.44
C TRP A 12 14.39 11.09 -7.59
N LYS A 13 13.60 10.84 -8.65
CA LYS A 13 14.05 10.10 -9.83
C LYS A 13 15.20 10.77 -10.60
N GLN A 14 15.38 12.08 -10.45
CA GLN A 14 16.47 12.81 -11.11
C GLN A 14 17.78 12.75 -10.33
N ARG A 15 17.77 12.32 -9.07
CA ARG A 15 18.96 12.30 -8.23
C ARG A 15 19.82 11.07 -8.52
N ALA A 16 21.13 11.29 -8.62
CA ALA A 16 22.11 10.21 -8.83
C ALA A 16 22.18 9.21 -7.65
N ASP A 17 21.81 9.64 -6.45
CA ASP A 17 21.78 8.82 -5.24
C ASP A 17 20.39 8.22 -4.93
N CYS A 18 19.46 8.28 -5.89
CA CYS A 18 18.15 7.65 -5.74
C CYS A 18 18.30 6.13 -5.73
N LYS A 19 17.99 5.50 -4.60
CA LYS A 19 17.99 4.05 -4.44
C LYS A 19 16.58 3.49 -4.68
N PRO A 20 16.45 2.19 -4.98
CA PRO A 20 15.14 1.52 -5.07
C PRO A 20 14.26 1.76 -3.84
N LEU A 21 14.87 1.89 -2.66
CA LEU A 21 14.18 2.25 -1.42
C LEU A 21 13.44 3.59 -1.52
N ASN A 22 14.10 4.63 -2.05
CA ASN A 22 13.51 5.95 -2.22
C ASN A 22 12.33 5.90 -3.21
N LEU A 23 12.46 5.12 -4.28
CA LEU A 23 11.39 4.92 -5.25
C LEU A 23 10.18 4.20 -4.64
N SER A 24 10.41 3.16 -3.84
CA SER A 24 9.35 2.45 -3.12
C SER A 24 8.54 3.42 -2.25
N ILE A 25 9.23 4.20 -1.40
CA ILE A 25 8.60 5.21 -0.54
C ILE A 25 7.82 6.23 -1.38
N GLY A 26 8.42 6.77 -2.45
CA GLY A 26 7.77 7.76 -3.31
C GLY A 26 6.54 7.21 -4.03
N TYR A 27 6.58 5.97 -4.51
CA TYR A 27 5.43 5.32 -5.15
C TYR A 27 4.31 5.03 -4.14
N TRP A 28 4.63 4.58 -2.93
CA TRP A 28 3.66 4.43 -1.85
C TRP A 28 2.97 5.77 -1.51
N GLN A 29 3.75 6.86 -1.34
CA GLN A 29 3.19 8.19 -1.07
C GLN A 29 2.24 8.66 -2.17
N VAL A 30 2.65 8.52 -3.44
CA VAL A 30 1.80 8.91 -4.58
C VAL A 30 0.54 8.05 -4.63
N SER A 31 0.63 6.74 -4.42
CA SER A 31 -0.53 5.85 -4.33
C SER A 31 -1.52 6.31 -3.27
N ARG A 32 -1.03 6.59 -2.06
CA ARG A 32 -1.86 7.05 -0.93
C ARG A 32 -2.57 8.37 -1.24
N VAL A 33 -1.90 9.33 -1.87
CA VAL A 33 -2.53 10.61 -2.22
C VAL A 33 -3.60 10.43 -3.30
N TYR A 34 -3.40 9.55 -4.29
CA TYR A 34 -4.45 9.21 -5.26
C TYR A 34 -5.64 8.50 -4.61
N ALA A 35 -5.40 7.58 -3.68
CA ALA A 35 -6.47 6.91 -2.94
C ALA A 35 -7.31 7.92 -2.14
N LEU A 36 -6.66 8.89 -1.47
CA LEU A 36 -7.36 9.97 -0.77
C LEU A 36 -8.13 10.91 -1.70
N ALA A 37 -7.68 11.06 -2.95
CA ALA A 37 -8.37 11.83 -3.98
C ALA A 37 -9.54 11.06 -4.64
N GLY A 38 -9.76 9.79 -4.30
CA GLY A 38 -10.80 8.96 -4.92
C GLY A 38 -10.42 8.37 -6.29
N GLU A 39 -9.16 8.48 -6.70
CA GLU A 39 -8.66 8.07 -8.01
C GLU A 39 -8.07 6.65 -7.98
N HIS A 40 -8.96 5.65 -8.01
CA HIS A 40 -8.56 4.25 -7.75
C HIS A 40 -7.56 3.67 -8.76
N GLU A 41 -7.69 3.99 -10.05
CA GLU A 41 -6.78 3.45 -11.08
C GLU A 41 -5.35 3.94 -10.87
N MET A 42 -5.21 5.22 -10.51
CA MET A 42 -3.92 5.83 -10.24
C MET A 42 -3.33 5.32 -8.93
N ALA A 43 -4.14 5.16 -7.88
CA ALA A 43 -3.70 4.52 -6.64
C ALA A 43 -3.16 3.11 -6.91
N ARG A 44 -3.91 2.28 -7.66
CA ARG A 44 -3.50 0.92 -8.03
C ARG A 44 -2.23 0.93 -8.90
N LEU A 45 -2.12 1.82 -9.88
CA LEU A 45 -0.95 1.95 -10.74
C LEU A 45 0.32 2.20 -9.92
N PHE A 46 0.26 3.14 -8.98
CA PHE A 46 1.42 3.49 -8.15
C PHE A 46 1.69 2.44 -7.06
N GLY A 47 0.66 1.80 -6.49
CA GLY A 47 0.81 0.63 -5.62
C GLY A 47 1.54 -0.52 -6.32
N ASN A 48 1.19 -0.82 -7.58
CA ASN A 48 1.87 -1.85 -8.36
C ASN A 48 3.33 -1.50 -8.66
N ARG A 49 3.63 -0.22 -8.94
CA ARG A 49 5.01 0.24 -9.10
C ARG A 49 5.81 0.11 -7.80
N CYS A 50 5.19 0.44 -6.66
CA CYS A 50 5.77 0.25 -5.34
C CYS A 50 6.12 -1.22 -5.12
N LEU A 51 5.16 -2.12 -5.34
CA LEU A 51 5.35 -3.56 -5.15
C LEU A 51 6.43 -4.11 -6.08
N LYS A 52 6.39 -3.74 -7.36
CA LYS A 52 7.39 -4.17 -8.36
C LYS A 52 8.79 -3.75 -7.96
N VAL A 53 8.99 -2.48 -7.58
CA VAL A 53 10.30 -2.00 -7.13
C VAL A 53 10.76 -2.75 -5.87
N GLY A 54 9.85 -2.97 -4.93
CA GLY A 54 10.12 -3.75 -3.72
C GLY A 54 10.61 -5.16 -4.02
N GLN A 55 9.88 -5.89 -4.87
CA GLN A 55 10.19 -7.28 -5.23
C GLN A 55 11.47 -7.39 -6.07
N ASP A 56 11.58 -6.60 -7.15
CA ASP A 56 12.72 -6.65 -8.07
C ASP A 56 14.05 -6.35 -7.36
N ASN A 57 14.02 -5.54 -6.29
CA ASN A 57 15.21 -5.13 -5.53
C ASN A 57 15.31 -5.79 -4.15
N LYS A 58 14.44 -6.76 -3.83
CA LYS A 58 14.43 -7.48 -2.55
C LYS A 58 14.49 -6.55 -1.34
N LEU A 59 13.65 -5.51 -1.37
CA LEU A 59 13.56 -4.57 -0.26
C LEU A 59 13.10 -5.27 1.03
N PRO A 60 13.44 -4.74 2.21
CA PRO A 60 12.98 -5.29 3.48
C PRO A 60 11.45 -5.41 3.55
N SER A 61 10.98 -6.39 4.32
CA SER A 61 9.56 -6.75 4.43
C SER A 61 8.67 -5.57 4.82
N PHE A 62 9.17 -4.63 5.62
CA PHE A 62 8.46 -3.40 5.98
C PHE A 62 7.97 -2.62 4.74
N TYR A 63 8.83 -2.48 3.72
CA TYR A 63 8.50 -1.76 2.49
C TYR A 63 7.59 -2.58 1.57
N LEU A 64 7.73 -3.91 1.55
CA LEU A 64 6.81 -4.80 0.83
C LEU A 64 5.41 -4.78 1.46
N GLY A 65 5.34 -4.76 2.80
CA GLY A 65 4.10 -4.62 3.55
C GLY A 65 3.34 -3.34 3.17
N TYR A 66 4.02 -2.20 3.11
CA TYR A 66 3.42 -0.95 2.65
C TYR A 66 3.03 -0.96 1.16
N ALA A 67 3.74 -1.70 0.31
CA ALA A 67 3.33 -1.86 -1.09
C ALA A 67 1.99 -2.62 -1.21
N TYR A 68 1.82 -3.68 -0.42
CA TYR A 68 0.55 -4.40 -0.34
C TYR A 68 -0.55 -3.59 0.33
N GLU A 69 -0.26 -2.83 1.38
CA GLU A 69 -1.18 -1.87 2.01
C GLU A 69 -1.73 -0.85 1.00
N ALA A 70 -0.85 -0.25 0.20
CA ALA A 70 -1.23 0.71 -0.83
C ALA A 70 -2.17 0.10 -1.88
N LEU A 71 -1.93 -1.14 -2.29
CA LEU A 71 -2.80 -1.86 -3.21
C LEU A 71 -4.14 -2.22 -2.55
N ALA A 72 -4.13 -2.70 -1.30
CA ALA A 72 -5.34 -3.03 -0.55
C ALA A 72 -6.26 -1.80 -0.43
N ARG A 73 -5.68 -0.63 -0.17
CA ARG A 73 -6.40 0.64 -0.13
C ARG A 73 -7.03 1.00 -1.47
N ALA A 74 -6.32 0.77 -2.58
CA ALA A 74 -6.87 0.98 -3.92
C ALA A 74 -8.03 0.04 -4.23
N GLU A 75 -7.95 -1.24 -3.81
CA GLU A 75 -9.05 -2.21 -3.96
C GLU A 75 -10.28 -1.84 -3.12
N LEU A 76 -10.08 -1.41 -1.87
CA LEU A 76 -11.16 -0.92 -1.02
C LEU A 76 -11.89 0.28 -1.63
N LEU A 77 -11.14 1.22 -2.20
CA LEU A 77 -11.72 2.35 -2.93
C LEU A 77 -12.52 1.90 -4.15
N HIS A 78 -12.07 0.85 -4.85
CA HIS A 78 -12.79 0.22 -5.95
C HIS A 78 -13.92 -0.74 -5.49
N LYS A 79 -14.19 -0.84 -4.18
CA LYS A 79 -15.16 -1.77 -3.57
C LYS A 79 -14.87 -3.25 -3.85
N ASN A 80 -13.65 -3.59 -4.26
CA ASN A 80 -13.19 -4.96 -4.43
C ASN A 80 -12.70 -5.54 -3.10
N LYS A 81 -13.65 -6.01 -2.29
CA LYS A 81 -13.36 -6.51 -0.93
C LYS A 81 -12.47 -7.75 -0.92
N ASP A 82 -12.70 -8.66 -1.86
CA ASP A 82 -11.92 -9.90 -1.94
C ASP A 82 -10.47 -9.59 -2.28
N GLY A 83 -10.25 -8.75 -3.30
CA GLY A 83 -8.90 -8.29 -3.66
C GLY A 83 -8.21 -7.53 -2.52
N ALA A 84 -8.94 -6.67 -1.80
CA ALA A 84 -8.40 -5.99 -0.63
C ALA A 84 -7.98 -6.96 0.48
N THR A 85 -8.80 -7.99 0.74
CA THR A 85 -8.55 -9.01 1.77
C THR A 85 -7.30 -9.82 1.43
N ASP A 86 -7.15 -10.25 0.17
CA ASP A 86 -5.96 -10.99 -0.30
C ASP A 86 -4.68 -10.15 -0.16
N LEU A 87 -4.77 -8.85 -0.42
CA LEU A 87 -3.63 -7.93 -0.30
C LEU A 87 -3.28 -7.64 1.15
N LEU A 88 -4.28 -7.47 2.02
CA LEU A 88 -4.08 -7.33 3.46
C LEU A 88 -3.42 -8.58 4.07
N ALA A 89 -3.85 -9.78 3.64
CA ALA A 89 -3.20 -11.02 4.06
C ALA A 89 -1.71 -11.05 3.69
N LYS A 90 -1.36 -10.65 2.47
CA LYS A 90 0.05 -10.52 2.05
C LYS A 90 0.81 -9.46 2.85
N ALA A 91 0.18 -8.33 3.16
CA ALA A 91 0.80 -7.31 4.00
C ALA A 91 1.07 -7.83 5.43
N ARG A 92 0.17 -8.64 5.99
CA ARG A 92 0.36 -9.31 7.29
C ARG A 92 1.49 -10.35 7.23
N GLU A 93 1.59 -11.12 6.15
CA GLU A 93 2.73 -12.02 5.96
C GLU A 93 4.08 -11.29 5.97
N GLU A 94 4.15 -10.11 5.34
CA GLU A 94 5.36 -9.28 5.39
C GLU A 94 5.60 -8.69 6.78
N LEU A 95 4.55 -8.25 7.48
CA LEU A 95 4.62 -7.77 8.86
C LEU A 95 5.28 -8.79 9.80
N GLU A 96 4.96 -10.08 9.63
CA GLU A 96 5.57 -11.15 10.43
C GLU A 96 7.07 -11.33 10.20
N ARG A 97 7.57 -10.85 9.06
CA ARG A 97 8.99 -10.89 8.70
C ARG A 97 9.72 -9.59 9.06
N VAL A 98 9.04 -8.58 9.59
CA VAL A 98 9.68 -7.33 10.07
C VAL A 98 10.31 -7.59 11.43
N THR A 99 11.63 -7.41 11.51
CA THR A 99 12.41 -7.63 12.74
C THR A 99 12.59 -6.37 13.57
N ASP A 100 12.55 -5.19 12.94
CA ASP A 100 12.61 -3.92 13.65
C ASP A 100 11.26 -3.64 14.35
N LYS A 101 11.34 -3.32 15.64
CA LYS A 101 10.14 -3.18 16.49
C LYS A 101 9.34 -1.93 16.13
N GLU A 102 10.01 -0.83 15.81
CA GLU A 102 9.33 0.43 15.48
C GLU A 102 8.66 0.33 14.10
N GLU A 103 9.36 -0.20 13.11
CA GLU A 103 8.82 -0.49 11.78
C GLU A 103 7.61 -1.43 11.88
N ARG A 104 7.71 -2.50 12.68
CA ARG A 104 6.61 -3.45 12.86
C ARG A 104 5.38 -2.75 13.46
N GLN A 105 5.55 -1.95 14.50
CA GLN A 105 4.45 -1.23 15.15
C GLN A 105 3.76 -0.25 14.21
N LEU A 106 4.53 0.46 13.38
CA LEU A 106 4.00 1.41 12.39
C LEU A 106 3.14 0.70 11.34
N LEU A 107 3.68 -0.36 10.74
CA LEU A 107 2.96 -1.11 9.71
C LEU A 107 1.72 -1.79 10.29
N GLU A 108 1.83 -2.41 11.47
CA GLU A 108 0.70 -3.05 12.16
C GLU A 108 -0.44 -2.05 12.41
N ALA A 109 -0.14 -0.85 12.93
CA ALA A 109 -1.14 0.16 13.20
C ALA A 109 -1.87 0.65 11.92
N ASP A 110 -1.13 0.82 10.83
CA ASP A 110 -1.71 1.22 9.55
C ASP A 110 -2.59 0.11 8.93
N LEU A 111 -2.18 -1.16 9.05
CA LEU A 111 -2.96 -2.31 8.60
C LEU A 111 -4.24 -2.48 9.44
N ASP A 112 -4.15 -2.39 10.77
CA ASP A 112 -5.30 -2.42 11.67
C ASP A 112 -6.32 -1.32 11.33
N SER A 113 -5.83 -0.11 11.03
CA SER A 113 -6.68 1.00 10.64
C SER A 113 -7.36 0.74 9.29
N LEU A 114 -6.67 0.11 8.34
CA LEU A 114 -7.21 -0.18 7.01
C LEU A 114 -8.23 -1.32 7.07
N GLU A 115 -7.97 -2.37 7.84
CA GLU A 115 -8.88 -3.51 8.03
C GLU A 115 -10.23 -3.10 8.63
N LYS A 116 -10.24 -2.17 9.58
CA LYS A 116 -11.49 -1.61 10.15
C LYS A 116 -12.36 -0.91 9.10
N SER A 117 -11.78 -0.46 7.99
CA SER A 117 -12.51 0.17 6.89
C SER A 117 -13.08 -0.83 5.89
N VAL A 118 -12.72 -2.12 5.99
CA VAL A 118 -13.34 -3.20 5.21
C VAL A 118 -14.78 -3.37 5.75
N PRO A 119 -15.83 -3.06 4.96
CA PRO A 119 -17.19 -3.18 5.47
C PRO A 119 -17.50 -4.67 5.71
N ASN A 120 -17.89 -5.01 6.95
CA ASN A 120 -18.25 -6.37 7.36
C ASN A 120 -19.10 -7.05 6.29
N LYS A 121 -18.81 -8.33 6.02
CA LYS A 121 -19.67 -9.15 5.17
C LYS A 121 -21.07 -9.09 5.80
N ALA A 122 -22.05 -8.52 5.10
CA ALA A 122 -23.43 -8.75 5.50
C ALA A 122 -23.60 -10.26 5.49
N ILE A 123 -23.78 -10.86 6.67
CA ILE A 123 -24.23 -12.24 6.76
C ILE A 123 -25.59 -12.19 6.07
N ASP A 124 -25.66 -12.81 4.91
CA ASP A 124 -26.89 -12.95 4.14
C ASP A 124 -27.84 -13.80 4.98
N SER A 125 -28.64 -13.12 5.80
CA SER A 125 -29.67 -13.71 6.63
C SER A 125 -30.93 -13.90 5.79
N ASP A 126 -30.82 -14.65 4.70
CA ASP A 126 -31.96 -15.11 3.91
C ASP A 126 -31.83 -16.62 3.69
N LYS A 127 -32.12 -17.36 4.76
CA LYS A 127 -32.80 -18.65 4.68
C LYS A 127 -33.99 -18.60 5.64
N LYS A 128 -35.12 -18.15 5.11
CA LYS A 128 -36.45 -18.51 5.61
C LYS A 128 -37.05 -19.56 4.69
#